data_AF-A0A078JD57-F1
#
_entry.id   AF-A0A078JD57-F1
#
_cell.length_a   1.000
_cell.length_b   1.000
_cell.length_c   1.000
_cell.angle_alpha   90.00
_cell.angle_beta   90.00
_cell.angle_gamma   90.00
#
_symmetry.space_group_name_H-M   'P 1'
#
loop_
_entity.id
_entity.type
_entity.pdbx_description
1 polymer ?
#
loop_
_entity_poly.entity_id
_entity_poly.type
_entity_poly.pdbx_seq_one_letter_code
_entity_poly.pdbx_strand_id
1 'polypeptide(L)' 'MDTSKFSIKIVSEGFPQVLKIEDSGVYALKLIECHAMRIVDLTKLSEEKIAIIREKLAVDIFSELQ' A
#
# COMPACT_ATOMS: atom_id res chain seq x y z
N MET A 1 -12.74 -18.44 20.86
CA MET A 1 -12.16 -18.65 19.52
C MET A 1 -13.18 -18.12 18.53
N ASP A 2 -12.77 -17.28 17.56
CA ASP A 2 -13.70 -16.84 16.52
C ASP A 2 -14.09 -18.05 15.66
N THR A 3 -15.39 -18.27 15.48
CA THR A 3 -15.97 -19.37 14.69
C THR A 3 -16.57 -18.89 13.37
N SER A 4 -16.35 -17.61 13.03
CA SER A 4 -16.77 -17.04 11.76
C SER A 4 -16.15 -17.78 10.57
N LYS A 5 -16.89 -17.87 9.46
CA LYS A 5 -16.38 -18.47 8.23
C LYS A 5 -15.32 -17.56 7.63
N PHE A 6 -14.12 -18.11 7.41
CA PHE A 6 -13.09 -17.42 6.64
C PHE A 6 -13.59 -17.15 5.21
N SER A 7 -13.31 -15.95 4.70
CA SER A 7 -13.66 -15.55 3.34
C SER A 7 -12.44 -14.97 2.64
N ILE A 8 -12.24 -15.34 1.38
CA ILE A 8 -11.21 -14.77 0.51
C ILE A 8 -11.86 -13.67 -0.34
N LYS A 9 -11.19 -12.52 -0.46
CA LYS A 9 -11.61 -11.42 -1.33
C LYS A 9 -10.44 -10.97 -2.19
N ILE A 10 -10.71 -10.79 -3.48
CA ILE A 10 -9.78 -10.14 -4.41
C ILE A 10 -10.08 -8.65 -4.35
N VAL A 11 -9.07 -7.84 -4.04
CA VAL A 11 -9.18 -6.39 -3.95
C VAL A 11 -8.53 -5.79 -5.19
N SER A 12 -9.30 -5.64 -6.26
CA SER A 12 -8.83 -5.11 -7.55
C SER A 12 -9.51 -3.80 -7.97
N GLU A 13 -10.66 -3.45 -7.39
CA GLU A 13 -11.38 -2.23 -7.73
C GLU A 13 -10.76 -1.02 -7.01
N GLY A 14 -10.48 0.06 -7.76
CA GLY A 14 -9.96 1.31 -7.20
C GLY A 14 -8.45 1.37 -7.00
N PHE A 15 -7.73 0.27 -7.27
CA PHE A 15 -6.28 0.19 -7.11
C PHE A 15 -5.55 0.37 -8.46
N PRO A 16 -4.59 1.31 -8.55
CA PRO A 16 -3.85 1.53 -9.79
C PRO A 16 -2.93 0.35 -10.10
N GLN A 17 -2.78 0.06 -11.39
CA GLN A 17 -1.81 -0.90 -11.87
C GLN A 17 -0.39 -0.38 -11.59
N VAL A 18 0.47 -1.27 -11.10
CA VAL A 18 1.89 -0.97 -10.87
C VAL A 18 2.57 -0.68 -12.21
N LEU A 19 3.09 0.54 -12.37
CA LEU A 19 3.78 0.97 -13.59
C LEU A 19 5.23 0.46 -13.67
N LYS A 20 5.92 0.41 -12.53
CA LYS A 20 7.33 -0.04 -12.41
C LYS A 20 7.42 -1.14 -11.37
N ILE A 21 8.01 -2.28 -11.73
CA ILE A 21 8.07 -3.46 -10.86
C ILE A 21 8.82 -3.20 -9.55
N GLU A 22 9.81 -2.32 -9.56
CA GLU A 22 10.57 -1.89 -8.38
C GLU A 22 9.72 -1.17 -7.33
N ASP A 23 8.58 -0.59 -7.72
CA ASP A 23 7.66 0.09 -6.81
C ASP A 23 6.59 -0.86 -6.23
N SER A 24 6.55 -2.14 -6.65
CA SER A 24 5.54 -3.11 -6.20
C SER A 24 5.43 -3.21 -4.67
N GLY A 25 6.54 -3.12 -3.95
CA GLY A 25 6.56 -3.11 -2.48
C GLY A 25 5.86 -1.88 -1.89
N VAL A 26 6.09 -0.70 -2.47
CA VAL A 26 5.44 0.56 -2.05
C VAL A 26 3.93 0.51 -2.30
N TYR A 27 3.51 -0.03 -3.44
CA TYR A 27 2.10 -0.23 -3.76
C TYR A 27 1.44 -1.22 -2.78
N ALA A 28 2.11 -2.33 -2.45
CA ALA A 28 1.60 -3.30 -1.49
C ALA A 28 1.41 -2.70 -0.10
N LEU A 29 2.39 -1.94 0.39
CA LEU A 29 2.30 -1.25 1.68
C LEU A 29 1.15 -0.23 1.68
N LYS A 30 1.03 0.56 0.61
CA LYS A 30 -0.04 1.55 0.51
C LYS A 30 -1.42 0.89 0.45
N LEU A 31 -1.53 -0.28 -0.17
CA LEU A 31 -2.76 -1.07 -0.21
C LEU A 31 -3.17 -1.56 1.19
N ILE A 32 -2.21 -2.06 1.97
CA ILE A 32 -2.46 -2.48 3.36
C ILE A 32 -2.91 -1.30 4.21
N GLU A 33 -2.22 -0.16 4.11
CA GLU A 33 -2.56 1.06 4.85
C GLU A 33 -3.98 1.54 4.52
N CYS A 34 -4.32 1.66 3.23
CA CYS A 34 -5.65 2.12 2.82
C CYS A 34 -6.75 1.14 3.23
N HIS A 35 -6.48 -0.17 3.14
CA HIS A 35 -7.42 -1.18 3.60
C HIS A 35 -7.68 -1.07 5.12
N ALA A 36 -6.63 -0.90 5.92
CA ALA A 36 -6.73 -0.71 7.37
C ALA A 36 -7.55 0.54 7.73
N MET A 37 -7.43 1.61 6.93
CA MET A 37 -8.17 2.87 7.11
C MET A 37 -9.56 2.87 6.44
N ARG A 38 -9.96 1.78 5.77
CA ARG A 38 -11.20 1.69 4.97
C ARG A 38 -11.30 2.74 3.85
N ILE A 39 -10.16 3.13 3.29
CA ILE A 39 -10.07 4.01 2.11
C ILE A 39 -10.13 3.12 0.87
N VAL A 40 -11.13 3.34 0.02
CA VAL A 40 -11.47 2.47 -1.12
C VAL A 40 -10.96 3.02 -2.45
N ASP A 41 -10.65 4.32 -2.53
CA ASP A 41 -10.24 4.99 -3.76
C ASP A 41 -8.75 5.37 -3.73
N LEU A 42 -7.95 4.70 -4.56
CA LEU A 42 -6.53 4.95 -4.75
C LEU A 42 -6.18 5.51 -6.14
N THR A 43 -7.18 5.99 -6.90
CA THR A 43 -6.96 6.66 -8.21
C THR A 43 -6.01 7.86 -8.15
N LYS A 44 -5.64 8.32 -6.94
CA LYS A 44 -4.75 9.45 -6.68
C LYS A 44 -3.27 9.11 -6.52
N LEU A 45 -2.84 7.86 -6.67
CA LEU A 45 -1.41 7.48 -6.63
C LEU A 45 -0.76 7.76 -7.98
N SER A 46 -0.08 8.90 -8.08
CA SER A 46 0.82 9.23 -9.19
C SER A 46 2.23 8.71 -8.90
N GLU A 47 3.06 8.59 -9.94
CA GLU A 47 4.48 8.23 -9.79
C GLU A 47 5.22 9.18 -8.84
N GLU A 48 4.94 10.47 -8.91
CA GLU A 48 5.53 11.47 -8.01
C GLU A 48 5.21 11.17 -6.53
N LYS A 49 3.97 10.78 -6.24
CA LYS A 49 3.58 10.41 -4.88
C LYS A 49 4.23 9.10 -4.43
N ILE A 50 4.37 8.13 -5.33
CA ILE A 50 5.09 6.88 -5.05
C ILE A 50 6.55 7.17 -4.69
N ALA A 51 7.23 8.04 -5.44
CA ALA A 51 8.61 8.45 -5.15
C ALA A 51 8.72 9.09 -3.76
N ILE A 52 7.81 10.01 -3.42
CA ILE A 52 7.77 10.65 -2.10
C ILE A 52 7.52 9.63 -0.98
N ILE A 53 6.61 8.67 -1.17
CA ILE A 53 6.34 7.63 -0.18
C ILE A 53 7.58 6.76 0.02
N ARG A 54 8.24 6.35 -1.06
CA ARG A 54 9.46 5.54 -1.01
C ARG A 54 10.58 6.23 -0.23
N GLU A 55 10.80 7.52 -0.49
CA GLU A 55 11.81 8.31 0.22
C GLU A 55 11.48 8.43 1.71
N LYS A 56 10.23 8.73 2.06
CA LYS A 56 9.79 8.78 3.47
C LYS A 56 9.99 7.46 4.18
N LEU A 57 9.58 6.35 3.56
CA LEU A 57 9.77 5.01 4.14
C LEU A 57 11.24 4.69 4.37
N ALA A 58 12.12 5.08 3.45
CA ALA A 58 13.55 4.90 3.64
C ALA A 58 14.06 5.71 4.83
N VAL A 59 13.68 6.99 4.93
CA VAL A 59 14.05 7.85 6.07
C VAL A 59 13.57 7.27 7.39
N ASP A 60 12.33 6.80 7.46
CA ASP A 60 11.74 6.22 8.69
C ASP A 60 12.50 4.95 9.10
N ILE A 61 12.74 4.02 8.17
CA ILE A 61 13.49 2.78 8.43
C ILE A 61 14.90 3.08 8.93
N PHE A 62 15.63 3.99 8.28
CA PHE A 62 17.00 4.31 8.70
C PHE A 62 17.05 5.09 10.02
N SER A 63 16.01 5.85 10.35
CA SER A 63 15.90 6.56 11.62
C SER A 63 15.63 5.60 12.79
N GLU A 64 14.85 4.54 12.58
CA GLU A 64 14.59 3.51 13.60
C GLU A 64 15.80 2.61 13.90
N LEU A 65 16.79 2.61 13.01
CA LEU A 65 18.03 1.82 13.17
C LEU A 65 19.14 2.55 13.95
N GLN A 66 18.90 3.81 14.36
CA GLN A 66 19.82 4.61 15.19
C GLN A 66 19.47 4.53 16.68
#